data_AF-A0A2R6EH51-F1
#
_entry.id   AF-A0A2R6EH51-F1
#
_cell.length_a   1.000
_cell.length_b   1.000
_cell.length_c   1.000
_cell.angle_alpha   90.00
_cell.angle_beta   90.00
_cell.angle_gamma   90.00
#
_symmetry.space_group_name_H-M   'P 1'
#
loop_
_entity.id
_entity.type
_entity.pdbx_description
1 polymer ?
#
loop_
_entity_poly.entity_id
_entity_poly.type
_entity_poly.pdbx_seq_one_letter_code
_entity_poly.pdbx_strand_id
1 'polypeptide(L)'
;MNTLAPEGDDRWKLPQHAYVVVYDERETELLTIYDCGAAQKPPSAQVLGNLVRVKADHELEHTVTGYVVRMREPAVLEKQDEDHWLIEAA
;
A
#
# COMPACT_ATOMS: atom_id res chain seq x y z
N MET A 1 9.85 -13.86 -13.55
CA MET A 1 8.67 -12.98 -13.52
C MET A 1 7.48 -13.86 -13.21
N ASN A 2 7.06 -13.89 -11.95
CA ASN A 2 5.85 -14.59 -11.50
C ASN A 2 4.82 -13.51 -11.22
N THR A 3 3.93 -13.28 -12.18
CA THR A 3 2.74 -12.44 -12.02
C THR A 3 1.74 -13.30 -11.27
N LEU A 4 1.73 -13.21 -9.94
CA LEU A 4 0.68 -13.81 -9.15
C LEU A 4 -0.60 -13.01 -9.42
N ALA A 5 -1.62 -13.71 -9.91
CA ALA A 5 -2.94 -13.14 -10.19
C ALA A 5 -3.50 -12.47 -8.93
N PRO A 6 -4.22 -11.33 -9.06
CA PRO A 6 -4.91 -10.71 -7.94
C PRO A 6 -6.11 -11.58 -7.56
N GLU A 7 -5.86 -12.65 -6.81
CA GLU A 7 -6.91 -13.40 -6.10
C GLU A 7 -7.11 -12.74 -4.73
N GLY A 8 -8.07 -11.81 -4.68
CA GLY A 8 -9.23 -12.05 -3.81
C GLY A 8 -9.21 -11.54 -2.37
N ASP A 9 -8.47 -10.49 -2.03
CA ASP A 9 -8.82 -9.72 -0.83
C ASP A 9 -8.68 -8.24 -1.19
N ASP A 10 -9.78 -7.56 -1.52
CA ASP A 10 -9.85 -6.10 -1.74
C ASP A 10 -9.54 -5.29 -0.46
N ARG A 11 -8.97 -5.95 0.56
CA ARG A 11 -8.61 -5.43 1.85
C ARG A 11 -7.32 -6.06 2.36
N TRP A 12 -6.37 -5.24 2.82
CA TRP A 12 -5.18 -5.70 3.54
C TRP A 12 -5.08 -5.07 4.91
N LYS A 13 -4.85 -5.90 5.93
CA LYS A 13 -4.52 -5.41 7.27
C LYS A 13 -3.09 -4.92 7.30
N LEU A 14 -2.94 -3.66 7.71
CA LEU A 14 -1.67 -2.99 7.90
C LEU A 14 -1.39 -2.92 9.41
N PRO A 15 -0.51 -3.77 9.97
CA PRO A 15 -0.11 -3.60 11.36
C PRO A 15 0.62 -2.27 11.59
N GLN A 16 0.73 -1.88 12.85
CA GLN A 16 1.62 -0.79 13.25
C GLN A 16 3.04 -1.11 12.76
N HIS A 17 3.70 -0.18 12.06
CA HIS A 17 4.97 -0.36 11.31
C HIS A 17 4.89 -1.05 9.94
N ALA A 18 3.69 -1.27 9.40
CA ALA A 18 3.54 -1.57 7.98
C ALA A 18 3.98 -0.36 7.15
N TYR A 19 4.44 -0.61 5.92
CA TYR A 19 4.68 0.45 4.96
C TYR A 19 4.17 0.07 3.58
N VAL A 20 3.67 1.06 2.87
CA VAL A 20 3.18 0.95 1.49
C VAL A 20 4.10 1.80 0.63
N VAL A 21 4.77 1.16 -0.32
CA VAL A 21 5.57 1.86 -1.33
C VAL A 21 4.65 2.08 -2.53
N VAL A 22 4.46 3.33 -2.89
CA VAL A 22 3.69 3.74 -4.06
C VAL A 22 4.67 4.18 -5.14
N TYR A 23 4.65 3.46 -6.26
CA TYR A 23 5.36 3.86 -7.46
C TYR A 23 4.43 4.69 -8.34
N ASP A 24 4.84 5.92 -8.62
CA ASP A 24 4.15 6.85 -9.51
C ASP A 24 4.39 6.39 -10.96
N GLU A 25 3.37 5.80 -11.57
CA GLU A 25 3.36 5.49 -12.99
C GLU A 25 2.27 6.33 -13.69
N ARG A 26 2.42 6.57 -14.99
CA ARG A 26 1.70 7.65 -15.69
C ARG A 26 0.18 7.57 -15.69
N GLU A 27 -0.39 6.37 -15.57
CA GLU A 27 -1.83 6.14 -15.65
C GLU A 27 -2.38 5.38 -14.45
N THR A 28 -1.55 4.62 -13.73
CA THR A 28 -1.98 3.77 -12.61
C THR A 28 -0.79 3.53 -11.71
N GLU A 29 -0.91 3.84 -10.42
CA GLU A 29 0.17 3.57 -9.47
C GLU A 29 0.29 2.06 -9.17
N LEU A 30 1.50 1.63 -8.78
CA LEU A 30 1.76 0.32 -8.21
C LEU A 30 1.97 0.45 -6.70
N LEU A 31 1.05 -0.11 -5.92
CA LEU A 31 1.13 -0.17 -4.46
C LEU A 31 1.78 -1.49 -4.06
N THR A 32 2.90 -1.40 -3.36
CA THR A 32 3.60 -2.55 -2.78
C THR A 32 3.47 -2.51 -1.27
N ILE A 33 2.80 -3.50 -0.70
CA ILE A 33 2.43 -3.57 0.72
C ILE A 33 3.44 -4.42 1.48
N TYR A 34 3.94 -3.91 2.61
CA TYR A 34 4.82 -4.63 3.53
C TYR A 34 4.23 -4.65 4.94
N ASP A 35 3.96 -5.85 5.49
CA ASP A 35 3.44 -6.04 6.85
C ASP A 35 4.45 -5.75 7.97
N CYS A 36 5.73 -5.56 7.64
CA CYS A 36 6.76 -5.34 8.64
C CYS A 36 7.93 -4.55 8.03
N GLY A 37 8.41 -3.54 8.75
CA GLY A 37 9.63 -2.75 8.47
C GLY A 37 10.93 -3.55 8.27
N ALA A 38 10.92 -4.88 8.39
CA ALA A 38 12.08 -5.72 8.17
C ALA A 38 12.43 -5.75 6.67
N ALA A 39 13.53 -5.09 6.30
CA ALA A 39 14.04 -4.88 4.94
C ALA A 39 14.35 -6.14 4.11
N GLN A 40 14.00 -7.34 4.59
CA GLN A 40 14.32 -8.62 3.95
C GLN A 40 13.10 -9.51 3.72
N LYS A 41 11.88 -9.07 4.09
CA LYS A 41 10.67 -9.81 3.73
C LYS A 41 10.26 -9.49 2.30
N PRO A 42 9.78 -10.49 1.53
CA PRO A 42 9.05 -10.21 0.31
C PRO A 42 7.81 -9.35 0.62
N PRO A 43 7.32 -8.56 -0.35
CA PRO A 43 6.09 -7.81 -0.15
C PRO A 43 4.93 -8.76 0.15
N SER A 44 4.06 -8.36 1.08
CA SER A 44 2.89 -9.12 1.48
C SER A 44 1.85 -9.14 0.36
N ALA A 45 1.77 -8.05 -0.40
CA ALA A 45 0.90 -7.90 -1.56
C ALA A 45 1.41 -6.82 -2.51
N GLN A 46 0.99 -6.88 -3.77
CA GLN A 46 1.19 -5.86 -4.79
C GLN A 46 -0.11 -5.66 -5.56
N VAL A 47 -0.57 -4.41 -5.67
CA VAL A 47 -1.80 -4.06 -6.38
C VAL A 47 -1.60 -2.86 -7.28
N LEU A 48 -2.37 -2.84 -8.37
CA LEU A 48 -2.50 -1.68 -9.24
C LEU A 48 -3.68 -0.83 -8.77
N GLY A 49 -3.51 0.49 -8.86
CA GLY A 49 -4.53 1.48 -8.55
C GLY A 49 -3.93 2.67 -7.81
N ASN A 50 -4.66 3.76 -7.72
CA ASN A 50 -4.20 5.00 -7.12
C ASN A 50 -4.54 5.04 -5.63
N LEU A 51 -3.56 5.35 -4.78
CA LEU A 51 -3.78 5.61 -3.36
C LEU A 51 -4.34 7.02 -3.18
N VAL A 52 -5.66 7.13 -3.20
CA VAL A 52 -6.34 8.43 -3.20
C VAL A 52 -6.33 9.12 -1.83
N ARG A 53 -6.22 8.35 -0.74
CA ARG A 53 -6.29 8.91 0.61
C ARG A 53 -5.73 7.98 1.69
N VAL A 54 -5.17 8.58 2.73
CA VAL A 54 -4.72 7.91 3.98
C VAL A 54 -5.34 8.66 5.16
N LYS A 55 -6.23 7.99 5.89
CA LYS A 55 -6.94 8.55 7.06
C LYS A 55 -6.34 8.14 8.41
N ALA A 56 -5.56 7.06 8.44
CA ALA A 56 -4.83 6.62 9.62
C ALA A 56 -3.58 7.48 9.85
N ASP A 57 -3.07 7.55 11.09
CA ASP A 57 -1.80 8.21 11.40
C ASP A 57 -0.65 7.52 10.65
N HIS A 58 0.09 8.32 9.90
CA HIS A 58 1.14 7.84 9.02
C HIS A 58 2.24 8.90 8.86
N GLU A 59 3.42 8.43 8.47
CA GLU A 59 4.44 9.26 7.86
C GLU A 59 4.46 9.07 6.37
N LEU A 60 4.73 10.15 5.65
CA LEU A 60 4.90 10.13 4.21
C LEU A 60 6.31 10.59 3.85
N GLU A 61 7.01 9.78 3.08
CA GLU A 61 8.34 10.08 2.55
C GLU A 61 8.30 10.06 1.03
N HIS A 62 8.58 11.20 0.40
CA HIS A 62 8.65 11.29 -1.06
C HIS A 62 9.99 10.76 -1.57
N THR A 63 9.94 10.07 -2.71
CA THR A 63 11.10 9.51 -3.41
C THR A 63 11.11 9.97 -4.86
N VAL A 64 12.15 9.61 -5.62
CA VAL A 64 12.26 9.97 -7.04
C VAL A 64 11.18 9.27 -7.89
N THR A 65 10.71 8.10 -7.46
CA THR A 65 9.80 7.23 -8.23
C THR A 65 8.38 7.18 -7.65
N GLY A 66 8.04 8.05 -6.70
CA GLY A 66 6.77 8.01 -5.98
C GLY A 66 6.96 8.34 -4.51
N TYR A 67 6.37 7.58 -3.60
CA TYR A 67 6.42 7.86 -2.16
C TYR A 67 6.20 6.61 -1.31
N VAL A 68 6.57 6.71 -0.04
CA VAL A 68 6.41 5.65 0.96
C VAL A 68 5.52 6.14 2.08
N VAL A 69 4.45 5.41 2.32
CA VAL A 69 3.55 5.61 3.47
C VAL A 69 3.96 4.64 4.57
N ARG A 70 4.35 5.15 5.73
CA ARG A 70 4.70 4.34 6.91
C ARG A 70 3.61 4.49 7.96
N MET A 71 2.97 3.38 8.31
CA MET A 71 1.89 3.37 9.28
C MET A 71 2.41 3.57 10.71
N ARG A 72 1.81 4.52 11.43
CA ARG A 72 2.09 4.79 12.85
C ARG A 72 1.11 4.11 13.79
N GLU A 73 -0.05 3.74 13.27
CA GLU A 73 -1.10 2.96 13.94
C GLU A 73 -1.57 1.79 13.05
N PRO A 74 -2.28 0.80 13.61
CA PRO A 74 -2.92 -0.25 12.83
C PRO A 74 -3.96 0.33 11.86
N ALA A 75 -3.97 -0.17 10.62
CA ALA A 75 -4.84 0.32 9.56
C ALA A 75 -5.30 -0.79 8.62
N VAL A 76 -6.20 -0.47 7.70
CA VAL A 76 -6.68 -1.34 6.63
C VAL A 76 -6.56 -0.58 5.32
N LEU A 77 -5.88 -1.17 4.34
CA LEU A 77 -5.95 -0.75 2.94
C LEU A 77 -7.21 -1.37 2.35
N GLU A 78 -8.13 -0.57 1.83
CA GLU A 78 -9.41 -0.99 1.25
C GLU A 78 -9.58 -0.43 -0.17
N LYS A 79 -10.13 -1.26 -1.06
CA LYS A 79 -10.54 -0.82 -2.40
C LYS A 79 -11.82 0.00 -2.32
N GLN A 80 -11.77 1.24 -2.81
CA GLN A 80 -12.93 2.12 -2.90
C GLN A 80 -13.67 1.97 -4.24
N ASP A 81 -12.91 1.96 -5.35
CA ASP A 81 -13.42 1.85 -6.73
C ASP A 81 -12.45 0.99 -7.57
N GLU A 82 -12.71 0.84 -8.88
CA GLU A 82 -11.94 -0.03 -9.80
C GLU A 82 -10.41 0.13 -9.67
N ASP A 83 -9.95 1.37 -9.51
CA ASP A 83 -8.53 1.74 -9.41
C ASP A 83 -8.25 2.70 -8.24
N HIS A 84 -9.11 2.76 -7.22
CA HIS A 84 -8.91 3.65 -6.08
C HIS A 84 -8.76 2.88 -4.77
N TRP A 85 -7.71 3.22 -4.04
CA TRP A 85 -7.37 2.62 -2.75
C TRP A 85 -7.38 3.66 -1.63
N LEU A 86 -7.87 3.26 -0.47
CA LEU A 86 -7.97 4.08 0.74
C LEU A 86 -7.31 3.34 1.90
N ILE A 87 -6.55 4.05 2.74
CA ILE A 87 -6.10 3.51 4.03
C ILE A 87 -6.93 4.13 5.16
N GLU A 88 -7.60 3.29 5.95
CA GLU A 88 -8.37 3.69 7.14
C GLU A 88 -7.79 3.09 8.41
N ALA A 89 -7.95 3.77 9.55
CA ALA A 89 -7.58 3.21 10.84
C ALA A 89 -8.42 1.96 11.14
N ALA A 90 -7.80 0.92 11.71
CA ALA A 90 -8.40 -0.38 11.93
C ALA A 90 -9.27 -0.46 13.19
#